data_AF-A0A942A930-F1
#
_entry.id   AF-A0A942A930-F1
#
_cell.length_a   1.000
_cell.length_b   1.000
_cell.length_c   1.000
_cell.angle_alpha   90.00
_cell.angle_beta   90.00
_cell.angle_gamma   90.00
#
_symmetry.space_group_name_H-M   'P 1'
#
loop_
_entity.id
_entity.type
_entity.pdbx_description
1 polymer ?
#
loop_
_entity_poly.entity_id
_entity_poly.type
_entity_poly.pdbx_seq_one_letter_code
_entity_poly.pdbx_strand_id
1 'polypeptide(L)'
;MKAADLYLLMEDPSLLTKETLSPLQQVVAEYPYFHIARMLYLKNLDVLNDIRFAAELKRMAVYIPDRRKLFALIEGERYGMPFAASAEENESATDSFSLIDAFLADRESEGEQQAADPTLLFQPSVSSDYIYWSLSKDDISAEEEPEAKLQHHDLIDSFIKNDEQRAPGSGLVLSLQPDDPSSQGPLKEGENEQPRSLDDDSYFTETLAHIYVKQKRYEKALQIIKNLYLNYPEKNAYFADQIRFLEKLIINTKK
;
A
#
# COMPACT_ATOMS: atom_id res chain seq x y z
N MET A 1 19.30 26.42 25.07
CA MET A 1 17.84 26.62 25.03
C MET A 1 17.22 25.78 26.14
N LYS A 2 16.20 26.25 26.87
CA LYS A 2 15.53 25.39 27.87
C LYS A 2 14.50 24.50 27.18
N ALA A 3 14.14 23.39 27.82
CA ALA A 3 13.13 22.46 27.28
C ALA A 3 11.75 23.13 27.11
N ALA A 4 11.36 24.00 28.05
CA ALA A 4 10.11 24.76 27.97
C ALA A 4 10.02 25.63 26.71
N ASP A 5 11.13 26.27 26.32
CA ASP A 5 11.19 27.11 25.12
C ASP A 5 10.97 26.28 23.84
N LEU A 6 11.43 25.03 23.82
CA LEU A 6 11.24 24.13 22.68
C LEU A 6 9.79 23.64 22.57
N TYR A 7 9.13 23.36 23.70
CA TYR A 7 7.71 22.99 23.70
C TYR A 7 6.84 24.15 23.21
N LEU A 8 7.12 25.37 23.66
CA LEU A 8 6.43 26.58 23.19
C LEU A 8 6.56 26.75 21.66
N LEU A 9 7.76 26.52 21.11
CA LEU A 9 8.01 26.60 19.66
C LEU A 9 7.33 25.48 18.86
N MET A 10 7.04 24.35 19.50
CA MET A 10 6.31 23.25 18.88
C MET A 10 4.81 23.55 18.80
N GLU A 11 4.27 24.20 19.82
CA GLU A 11 2.86 24.64 19.86
C GLU A 11 2.62 25.79 18.88
N ASP A 12 3.51 26.78 18.87
CA ASP A 12 3.41 27.96 18.00
C ASP A 12 4.65 28.14 17.12
N PRO A 13 4.64 27.58 15.88
CA PRO A 13 5.70 27.80 14.90
C PRO A 13 5.85 29.27 14.45
N SER A 14 4.89 30.14 14.78
CA SER A 14 4.89 31.57 14.45
C SER A 14 5.89 32.39 15.28
N LEU A 15 6.38 31.86 16.41
CA LEU A 15 7.33 32.53 17.29
C LEU A 15 8.79 32.43 16.82
N LEU A 16 9.04 31.77 15.68
CA LEU A 16 10.37 31.60 15.12
C LEU A 16 10.94 32.95 14.65
N THR A 17 11.96 33.42 15.37
CA THR A 17 12.63 34.72 15.16
C THR A 17 14.14 34.50 14.95
N LYS A 18 14.86 35.49 14.42
CA LYS A 18 16.34 35.45 14.25
C LYS A 18 17.10 35.10 15.53
N GLU A 19 16.54 35.44 16.70
CA GLU A 19 17.14 35.14 18.00
C GLU A 19 17.11 33.64 18.35
N THR A 20 16.12 32.89 17.84
CA THR A 20 15.99 31.45 18.12
C THR A 20 16.87 30.60 17.22
N LEU A 21 17.43 31.16 16.14
CA LEU A 21 18.29 30.45 15.18
C LEU A 21 19.58 29.94 15.84
N SER A 22 20.30 30.80 16.55
CA SER A 22 21.57 30.45 17.19
C SER A 22 21.40 29.35 18.26
N PRO A 23 20.44 29.46 19.21
CA PRO A 23 20.13 28.38 20.15
C PRO A 23 19.73 27.07 19.48
N LEU A 24 18.90 27.10 18.43
CA LEU A 24 18.48 25.90 17.71
C LEU A 24 19.64 25.24 16.97
N GLN A 25 20.52 26.04 16.35
CA GLN A 25 21.72 25.55 15.69
C GLN A 25 22.65 24.84 16.70
N GLN A 26 22.80 25.39 17.91
CA GLN A 26 23.58 24.77 18.97
C GLN A 26 22.97 23.41 19.39
N VAL A 27 21.65 23.34 19.58
CA VAL A 27 20.95 22.09 19.94
C VAL A 27 21.10 21.04 18.83
N VAL A 28 21.01 21.42 17.55
CA VAL A 28 21.19 20.50 16.43
C VAL A 28 22.64 20.01 16.33
N ALA A 29 23.62 20.83 16.70
CA ALA A 29 25.03 20.44 16.73
C ALA A 29 25.34 19.49 17.90
N GLU A 30 24.77 19.74 19.07
CA GLU A 30 24.95 18.92 20.28
C GLU A 30 24.21 17.60 20.18
N TYR A 31 23.01 17.62 19.60
CA TYR A 31 22.17 16.46 19.36
C TYR A 31 21.89 16.30 17.86
N PRO A 32 22.78 15.62 17.12
CA PRO A 32 22.39 14.92 15.89
C PRO A 32 21.23 13.96 16.25
N TYR A 33 20.54 13.28 15.37
CA TYR A 33 19.35 12.44 15.70
C TYR A 33 18.18 13.11 16.44
N PHE A 34 18.27 14.34 16.98
CA PHE A 34 17.10 15.02 17.53
C PHE A 34 16.24 15.60 16.40
N HIS A 35 15.30 14.79 15.93
CA HIS A 35 14.49 15.07 14.74
C HIS A 35 13.67 16.37 14.85
N ILE A 36 13.05 16.62 16.01
CA ILE A 36 12.15 17.75 16.21
C ILE A 36 12.92 19.07 16.15
N ALA A 37 14.08 19.18 16.81
CA ALA A 37 14.90 20.39 16.71
C ALA A 37 15.37 20.68 15.29
N ARG A 38 15.69 19.64 14.50
CA ARG A 38 16.05 19.82 13.08
C ARG A 38 14.87 20.32 12.25
N MET A 39 13.67 19.77 12.48
CA MET A 39 12.46 20.25 11.80
C MET A 39 12.16 21.70 12.15
N LEU A 40 12.26 22.07 13.43
CA LEU A 40 12.08 23.45 13.90
C LEU A 40 13.16 24.39 13.34
N TYR A 41 14.41 23.95 13.31
CA TYR A 41 15.52 24.71 12.73
C TYR A 41 15.31 24.96 11.23
N LEU A 42 14.89 23.94 10.47
CA LEU A 42 14.56 24.08 9.05
C LEU A 42 13.36 25.01 8.83
N LYS A 43 12.30 24.90 9.64
CA LYS A 43 11.15 25.83 9.58
C LYS A 43 11.59 27.25 9.89
N ASN A 44 12.50 27.46 10.84
CA ASN A 44 13.03 28.79 11.17
C ASN A 44 13.77 29.41 9.97
N LEU A 45 14.60 28.63 9.28
CA LEU A 45 15.31 29.10 8.09
C LEU A 45 14.36 29.44 6.94
N ASP A 46 13.27 28.68 6.78
CA ASP A 46 12.23 28.95 5.80
C ASP A 46 11.48 30.26 6.11
N VAL A 47 11.06 30.45 7.36
CA VAL A 47 10.40 31.70 7.83
C VAL A 47 11.31 32.90 7.62
N LEU A 48 12.61 32.77 7.92
CA LEU A 48 13.60 33.82 7.72
C LEU A 48 14.05 33.97 6.26
N ASN A 49 13.65 33.06 5.36
CA ASN A 49 14.06 32.96 3.96
C ASN A 49 15.59 33.03 3.78
N ASP A 50 16.34 32.27 4.59
CA ASP A 50 17.80 32.22 4.48
C ASP A 50 18.23 31.46 3.21
N ILE A 51 19.24 31.97 2.51
CA ILE A 51 19.85 31.37 1.33
C ILE A 51 20.38 29.95 1.63
N ARG A 52 20.77 29.71 2.89
CA ARG A 52 21.30 28.41 3.35
C ARG A 52 20.23 27.32 3.46
N PHE A 53 18.96 27.69 3.48
CA PHE A 53 17.84 26.77 3.68
C PHE A 53 17.89 25.57 2.73
N ALA A 54 18.06 25.81 1.42
CA ALA A 54 18.04 24.74 0.42
C ALA A 54 19.19 23.72 0.60
N ALA A 55 20.36 24.19 1.05
CA ALA A 55 21.52 23.33 1.30
C ALA A 55 21.33 22.52 2.59
N GLU A 56 20.84 23.16 3.65
CA GLU A 56 20.65 22.52 4.94
C GLU A 56 19.47 21.55 4.95
N LEU A 57 18.39 21.87 4.22
CA LEU A 57 17.26 20.96 4.01
C LEU A 57 17.72 19.65 3.38
N LYS A 58 18.54 19.70 2.31
CA LYS A 58 19.08 18.50 1.65
C LYS A 58 19.92 17.66 2.60
N ARG A 59 20.73 18.30 3.46
CA ARG A 59 21.60 17.59 4.42
C ARG A 59 20.82 16.99 5.58
N MET A 60 19.83 17.72 6.11
CA MET A 60 19.11 17.34 7.33
C MET A 60 17.91 16.43 7.05
N ALA A 61 17.31 16.49 5.85
CA ALA A 61 16.20 15.62 5.45
C ALA A 61 16.56 14.12 5.43
N VAL A 62 17.84 13.78 5.32
CA VAL A 62 18.32 12.40 5.41
C VAL A 62 18.08 11.83 6.80
N TYR A 63 18.19 12.66 7.84
CA TYR A 63 18.06 12.21 9.21
C TYR A 63 16.63 12.26 9.74
N ILE A 64 15.66 12.80 9.01
CA ILE A 64 14.27 12.92 9.48
C ILE A 64 13.48 11.67 9.07
N PRO A 65 12.83 10.95 10.02
CA PRO A 65 12.05 9.75 9.72
C PRO A 65 10.90 10.02 8.75
N ASP A 66 10.11 11.07 9.00
CA ASP A 66 8.92 11.41 8.20
C ASP A 66 9.12 12.69 7.40
N ARG A 67 9.51 12.53 6.13
CA ARG A 67 9.65 13.67 5.20
C ARG A 67 8.32 14.32 4.84
N ARG A 68 7.22 13.58 4.91
CA ARG A 68 5.86 14.10 4.69
C ARG A 68 5.46 15.09 5.78
N LYS A 69 5.79 14.79 7.04
CA LYS A 69 5.54 15.70 8.18
C LYS A 69 6.41 16.95 8.09
N LEU A 70 7.68 16.81 7.69
CA LEU A 70 8.54 17.97 7.40
C LEU A 70 7.96 18.84 6.29
N PHE A 71 7.53 18.25 5.18
CA PHE A 71 6.92 18.97 4.07
C PHE A 71 5.65 19.70 4.50
N ALA A 72 4.75 19.02 5.22
CA ALA A 72 3.54 19.62 5.76
C ALA A 72 3.85 20.77 6.72
N LEU A 73 4.92 20.66 7.52
CA LEU A 73 5.34 21.73 8.42
C LEU A 73 5.82 22.98 7.66
N ILE A 74 6.60 22.80 6.59
CA ILE A 74 7.23 23.91 5.86
C ILE A 74 6.25 24.50 4.85
N GLU A 75 5.76 23.67 3.92
CA GLU A 75 4.98 24.11 2.77
C GLU A 75 3.47 23.85 2.92
N GLY A 76 3.04 23.13 3.98
CA GLY A 76 1.63 22.74 4.13
C GLY A 76 0.65 23.92 4.13
N GLU A 77 1.04 25.04 4.72
CA GLU A 77 0.25 26.29 4.69
C GLU A 77 0.00 26.80 3.26
N ARG A 78 0.96 26.61 2.34
CA ARG A 78 0.86 27.07 0.94
C ARG A 78 -0.06 26.19 0.10
N TYR A 79 -0.11 24.90 0.44
CA TYR A 79 -0.87 23.89 -0.29
C TYR A 79 -2.20 23.51 0.39
N GLY A 80 -2.59 24.21 1.45
CA GLY A 80 -3.81 23.91 2.21
C GLY A 80 -3.77 22.53 2.89
N MET A 81 -2.58 21.99 3.14
CA MET A 81 -2.34 20.77 3.91
C MET A 81 -2.08 21.19 5.36
N PRO A 82 -3.10 21.15 6.25
CA PRO A 82 -2.89 21.52 7.64
C PRO A 82 -1.82 20.60 8.24
N PHE A 83 -0.83 21.20 8.91
CA PHE A 83 0.06 20.47 9.79
C PHE A 83 -0.78 19.99 10.97
N ALA A 84 -1.44 18.85 10.81
CA ALA A 84 -2.20 18.20 11.86
C ALA A 84 -1.18 17.65 12.87
N ALA A 85 -0.76 18.51 13.80
CA ALA A 85 -0.30 18.07 15.10
C ALA A 85 -1.51 17.40 15.76
N SER A 86 -1.59 16.08 15.63
CA SER A 86 -2.61 15.25 16.28
C SER A 86 -4.03 15.83 16.17
N ALA A 87 -4.61 15.82 14.96
CA ALA A 87 -5.90 15.16 14.93
C ALA A 87 -5.55 13.72 15.29
N GLU A 88 -6.13 13.25 16.39
CA GLU A 88 -6.05 11.88 16.88
C GLU A 88 -5.91 10.91 15.71
N GLU A 89 -5.28 9.76 15.98
CA GLU A 89 -5.68 8.52 15.33
C GLU A 89 -7.18 8.30 15.62
N ASN A 90 -8.05 9.14 15.06
CA ASN A 90 -9.38 8.79 14.72
C ASN A 90 -9.19 7.83 13.54
N GLU A 91 -8.98 6.57 13.92
CA GLU A 91 -9.29 5.40 13.11
C GLU A 91 -10.75 5.45 12.58
N SER A 92 -11.57 6.42 12.99
CA SER A 92 -12.96 6.58 12.58
C SER A 92 -13.18 7.28 11.23
N ALA A 93 -12.27 7.13 10.28
CA ALA A 93 -12.60 7.35 8.86
C ALA A 93 -12.59 5.99 8.17
N THR A 94 -13.71 5.28 8.36
CA THR A 94 -14.07 3.95 7.84
C THR A 94 -13.48 2.73 8.55
N ASP A 95 -13.49 2.71 9.88
CA ASP A 95 -13.30 1.43 10.58
C ASP A 95 -14.48 0.52 10.25
N SER A 96 -14.24 -0.63 9.62
CA SER A 96 -15.31 -1.51 9.13
C SER A 96 -16.26 -1.92 10.27
N PHE A 97 -15.74 -1.95 11.49
CA PHE A 97 -16.51 -2.18 12.72
C PHE A 97 -17.51 -1.07 13.02
N SER A 98 -17.17 0.20 12.84
CA SER A 98 -18.11 1.31 13.03
C SER A 98 -19.27 1.31 12.03
N LEU A 99 -19.03 0.82 10.81
CA LEU A 99 -20.09 0.59 9.82
C LEU A 99 -20.97 -0.62 10.18
N ILE A 100 -20.37 -1.69 10.72
CA ILE A 100 -21.09 -2.86 11.23
C ILE A 100 -21.97 -2.48 12.42
N ASP A 101 -21.45 -1.69 13.36
CA ASP A 101 -22.18 -1.26 14.55
C ASP A 101 -23.35 -0.32 14.19
N ALA A 102 -23.15 0.59 13.23
CA ALA A 102 -24.24 1.41 12.69
C ALA A 102 -25.32 0.55 12.00
N PHE A 103 -24.93 -0.49 11.26
CA PHE A 103 -25.85 -1.42 10.60
C PHE A 103 -26.62 -2.31 11.59
N LEU A 104 -25.96 -2.79 12.64
CA LEU A 104 -26.60 -3.58 13.69
C LEU A 104 -27.56 -2.73 14.53
N ALA A 105 -27.21 -1.48 14.82
CA ALA A 105 -28.08 -0.54 15.51
C ALA A 105 -29.38 -0.24 14.74
N ASP A 106 -29.29 -0.16 13.40
CA ASP A 106 -30.47 0.02 12.53
C ASP A 106 -31.42 -1.19 12.62
N ARG A 107 -30.86 -2.41 12.68
CA ARG A 107 -31.60 -3.66 12.83
C ARG A 107 -32.26 -3.86 14.20
N GLU A 108 -31.62 -3.43 15.28
CA GLU A 108 -32.20 -3.53 16.62
C GLU A 108 -33.37 -2.55 16.83
N SER A 109 -33.42 -1.48 16.04
CA SER A 109 -34.54 -0.52 16.06
C SER A 109 -35.81 -1.07 15.40
N GLU A 110 -35.68 -2.06 14.51
CA GLU A 110 -36.80 -2.83 13.92
C GLU A 110 -37.08 -4.13 14.70
N GLY A 111 -37.03 -4.06 16.02
CA GLY A 111 -37.61 -5.08 16.89
C GLY A 111 -39.13 -4.98 16.90
N GLU A 112 -39.79 -5.58 15.91
CA GLU A 112 -41.03 -6.38 15.99
C GLU A 112 -41.82 -6.34 14.67
N GLN A 113 -42.04 -7.53 14.10
CA GLN A 113 -42.94 -7.87 12.98
C GLN A 113 -42.34 -7.81 11.57
N GLN A 114 -41.63 -8.88 11.19
CA GLN A 114 -42.00 -9.65 10.00
C GLN A 114 -41.41 -11.07 10.09
N ALA A 115 -42.27 -12.06 9.83
CA ALA A 115 -41.93 -13.47 9.86
C ALA A 115 -40.77 -13.75 8.90
N ALA A 116 -39.77 -14.49 9.40
CA ALA A 116 -38.61 -14.87 8.63
C ALA A 116 -39.00 -15.63 7.36
N ASP A 117 -38.70 -15.05 6.20
CA ASP A 117 -38.59 -15.81 4.96
C ASP A 117 -37.43 -16.82 5.12
N PRO A 118 -37.65 -18.12 4.91
CA PRO A 118 -36.63 -19.16 5.10
C PRO A 118 -35.48 -19.06 4.07
N THR A 119 -35.56 -18.13 3.13
CA THR A 119 -34.57 -17.86 2.09
C THR A 119 -33.36 -17.07 2.59
N LEU A 120 -33.46 -16.39 3.75
CA LEU A 120 -32.38 -15.55 4.29
C LEU A 120 -31.43 -16.29 5.26
N LEU A 121 -31.63 -17.60 5.47
CA LEU A 121 -30.77 -18.42 6.34
C LEU A 121 -29.43 -18.81 5.72
N PHE A 122 -29.19 -18.49 4.46
CA PHE A 122 -27.89 -18.64 3.81
C PHE A 122 -27.27 -17.26 3.59
N GLN A 123 -26.54 -16.76 4.58
CA GLN A 123 -25.68 -15.61 4.33
C GLN A 123 -24.54 -16.03 3.38
N PRO A 124 -24.40 -15.37 2.23
CA PRO A 124 -23.31 -15.67 1.33
C PRO A 124 -22.01 -15.14 1.94
N SER A 125 -21.06 -16.03 2.20
CA SER A 125 -19.65 -15.65 2.27
C SER A 125 -19.22 -15.04 0.93
N VAL A 126 -18.15 -14.24 0.89
CA VAL A 126 -17.58 -13.70 -0.37
C VAL A 126 -17.28 -14.82 -1.40
N SER A 127 -17.14 -16.08 -0.96
CA SER A 127 -16.94 -17.24 -1.85
C SER A 127 -18.19 -17.82 -2.50
N SER A 128 -19.40 -17.45 -2.04
CA SER A 128 -20.68 -17.99 -2.54
C SER A 128 -21.32 -17.18 -3.66
N ASP A 129 -20.84 -15.97 -3.95
CA ASP A 129 -21.38 -15.12 -5.03
C ASP A 129 -21.25 -15.79 -6.40
N TYR A 130 -20.16 -16.52 -6.63
CA TYR A 130 -19.93 -17.22 -7.90
C TYR A 130 -20.86 -18.43 -8.08
N ILE A 131 -21.19 -19.13 -6.99
CA ILE A 131 -22.11 -20.28 -7.02
C ILE A 131 -23.55 -19.81 -7.19
N TYR A 132 -23.93 -18.73 -6.52
CA TYR A 132 -25.25 -18.12 -6.69
C TYR A 132 -25.45 -17.65 -8.12
N TRP A 133 -24.55 -16.82 -8.67
CA TRP A 133 -24.67 -16.33 -10.04
C TRP A 133 -24.68 -17.45 -11.09
N SER A 134 -23.91 -18.52 -10.88
CA SER A 134 -23.90 -19.66 -11.81
C SER A 134 -25.19 -20.49 -11.76
N LEU A 135 -25.92 -20.50 -10.64
CA LEU A 135 -27.20 -21.22 -10.48
C LEU A 135 -28.39 -20.34 -10.87
N SER A 136 -28.32 -19.03 -10.64
CA SER A 136 -29.37 -18.06 -10.99
C SER A 136 -29.48 -17.80 -12.50
N LYS A 137 -28.48 -18.19 -13.28
CA LYS A 137 -28.45 -17.97 -14.73
C LYS A 137 -29.52 -18.71 -15.52
N ASP A 138 -30.10 -19.77 -14.94
CA ASP A 138 -31.06 -20.61 -15.65
C ASP A 138 -32.52 -20.11 -15.54
N ASP A 139 -32.82 -19.15 -14.64
CA ASP A 139 -34.21 -18.75 -14.33
C ASP A 139 -34.51 -17.23 -14.41
N ILE A 140 -33.59 -16.38 -14.90
CA ILE A 140 -33.85 -14.94 -15.00
C ILE A 140 -34.30 -14.57 -16.43
N SER A 141 -35.61 -14.44 -16.62
CA SER A 141 -36.19 -13.58 -17.66
C SER A 141 -35.64 -12.16 -17.48
N ALA A 142 -35.04 -11.60 -18.53
CA ALA A 142 -34.46 -10.28 -18.54
C ALA A 142 -35.52 -9.20 -18.28
N GLU A 143 -35.71 -8.84 -17.01
CA GLU A 143 -36.34 -7.59 -16.61
C GLU A 143 -35.21 -6.59 -16.31
N GLU A 144 -35.11 -5.56 -17.15
CA GLU A 144 -34.16 -4.46 -17.01
C GLU A 144 -34.61 -3.58 -15.83
N GLU A 145 -34.00 -3.77 -14.66
CA GLU A 145 -34.08 -2.78 -13.58
C GLU A 145 -33.19 -1.57 -13.87
N PRO A 146 -33.57 -0.35 -13.43
CA PRO A 146 -32.82 0.86 -13.73
C PRO A 146 -31.48 0.86 -12.98
N GLU A 147 -30.38 0.79 -13.73
CA GLU A 147 -29.02 0.83 -13.19
C GLU A 147 -28.78 2.10 -12.36
N ALA A 148 -28.34 1.93 -11.11
CA ALA A 148 -27.90 3.03 -10.25
C ALA A 148 -26.62 3.65 -10.82
N LYS A 149 -26.76 4.69 -11.64
CA LYS A 149 -25.63 5.36 -12.31
C LYS A 149 -24.73 6.09 -11.31
N LEU A 150 -23.48 5.66 -11.21
CA LEU A 150 -22.42 6.37 -10.49
C LEU A 150 -22.06 7.68 -11.23
N GLN A 151 -21.46 8.63 -10.50
CA GLN A 151 -20.89 9.82 -11.14
C GLN A 151 -19.81 9.40 -12.15
N HIS A 152 -19.89 9.96 -13.36
CA HIS A 152 -19.03 9.66 -14.52
C HIS A 152 -19.29 8.34 -15.27
N HIS A 153 -20.37 7.60 -14.98
CA HIS A 153 -20.73 6.42 -15.76
C HIS A 153 -20.93 6.72 -17.25
N ASP A 154 -21.53 7.88 -17.58
CA ASP A 154 -21.72 8.31 -18.96
C ASP A 154 -20.40 8.53 -19.73
N LEU A 155 -19.30 8.87 -19.04
CA LEU A 155 -17.98 8.99 -19.68
C LEU A 155 -17.44 7.63 -20.08
N ILE A 156 -17.66 6.60 -19.25
CA ILE A 156 -17.24 5.23 -19.51
C ILE A 156 -18.01 4.67 -20.70
N ASP A 157 -19.33 4.85 -20.74
CA ASP A 157 -20.16 4.41 -21.86
C ASP A 157 -19.78 5.10 -23.16
N SER A 158 -19.49 6.41 -23.09
CA SER A 158 -19.02 7.16 -24.25
C SER A 158 -17.65 6.67 -24.74
N PHE A 159 -16.77 6.26 -23.82
CA PHE A 159 -15.46 5.71 -24.16
C PHE A 159 -15.58 4.34 -24.82
N ILE A 160 -16.38 3.43 -24.26
CA ILE A 160 -16.60 2.09 -24.81
C ILE A 160 -17.23 2.14 -26.21
N LYS A 161 -18.28 2.96 -26.39
CA LYS A 161 -18.91 3.17 -27.71
C LYS A 161 -17.93 3.73 -28.75
N ASN A 162 -17.01 4.58 -28.31
CA ASN A 162 -16.00 5.16 -29.20
C ASN A 162 -14.82 4.22 -29.49
N ASP A 163 -14.57 3.23 -28.63
CA ASP A 163 -13.51 2.23 -28.86
C ASP A 163 -13.89 1.26 -29.98
N GLU A 164 -15.18 0.91 -30.10
CA GLU A 164 -15.70 0.07 -31.20
C GLU A 164 -15.56 0.71 -32.59
N GLN A 165 -15.52 2.05 -32.65
CA GLN A 165 -15.32 2.79 -33.90
C GLN A 165 -13.84 3.03 -34.24
N ARG A 166 -12.92 2.69 -33.34
CA ARG A 166 -11.48 2.86 -33.55
C ARG A 166 -10.93 1.70 -34.37
N ALA A 167 -10.11 2.00 -35.38
CA ALA A 167 -9.39 0.96 -36.12
C ALA A 167 -8.55 0.10 -35.15
N PRO A 168 -8.45 -1.23 -35.37
CA PRO A 168 -7.67 -2.12 -34.52
C PRO A 168 -6.20 -1.66 -34.51
N GLY A 169 -5.73 -1.17 -33.36
CA GLY A 169 -4.36 -0.67 -33.17
C GLY A 169 -4.21 0.77 -32.67
N SER A 170 -5.31 1.52 -32.44
CA SER A 170 -5.26 2.88 -31.85
C SER A 170 -5.63 2.95 -30.36
N GLY A 171 -6.00 1.82 -29.74
CA GLY A 171 -6.04 1.70 -28.29
C GLY A 171 -4.63 1.74 -27.69
N LEU A 172 -4.50 1.99 -26.39
CA LEU A 172 -3.23 2.11 -25.69
C LEU A 172 -2.47 0.76 -25.71
N VAL A 173 -1.77 0.47 -26.81
CA VAL A 173 -0.87 -0.67 -26.95
C VAL A 173 0.35 -0.37 -26.09
N LEU A 174 0.46 -0.97 -24.91
CA LEU A 174 1.75 -1.15 -24.25
C LEU A 174 2.59 -2.10 -25.11
N SER A 175 3.21 -1.56 -26.15
CA SER A 175 4.24 -2.27 -26.90
C SER A 175 5.46 -2.31 -25.99
N LEU A 176 5.66 -3.43 -25.31
CA LEU A 176 6.96 -3.81 -24.78
C LEU A 176 7.89 -4.03 -25.97
N GLN A 177 8.46 -2.95 -26.49
CA GLN A 177 9.56 -3.04 -27.43
C GLN A 177 10.77 -3.61 -26.68
N PRO A 178 11.42 -4.66 -27.19
CA PRO A 178 12.69 -5.12 -26.64
C PRO A 178 13.73 -4.03 -26.83
N ASP A 179 14.54 -3.84 -25.78
CA ASP A 179 15.53 -2.78 -25.61
C ASP A 179 16.40 -2.52 -26.85
N ASP A 180 16.52 -1.24 -27.21
CA ASP A 180 17.52 -0.74 -28.16
C ASP A 180 18.84 -0.46 -27.39
N PRO A 181 20.00 -0.95 -27.84
CA PRO A 181 21.24 -0.93 -27.06
C PRO A 181 22.01 0.37 -27.29
N SER A 182 21.65 1.44 -26.60
CA SER A 182 22.49 2.65 -26.52
C SER A 182 22.26 3.46 -25.25
N SER A 183 22.76 2.94 -24.14
CA SER A 183 23.08 3.71 -22.94
C SER A 183 24.06 2.93 -22.06
N GLN A 184 25.30 2.74 -22.54
CA GLN A 184 26.39 2.31 -21.66
C GLN A 184 26.99 3.51 -20.94
N GLY A 185 26.62 3.66 -19.67
CA GLY A 185 27.45 4.27 -18.64
C GLY A 185 27.99 3.15 -17.74
N PRO A 186 29.30 3.11 -17.42
CA PRO A 186 29.92 1.93 -16.83
C PRO A 186 29.53 1.75 -15.36
N LEU A 187 28.73 0.72 -15.09
CA LEU A 187 28.59 0.13 -13.77
C LEU A 187 29.81 -0.76 -13.52
N LYS A 188 30.51 -0.48 -12.43
CA LYS A 188 31.64 -1.29 -11.96
C LYS A 188 31.17 -2.72 -11.71
N GLU A 189 31.73 -3.64 -12.49
CA GLU A 189 31.70 -5.08 -12.23
C GLU A 189 32.44 -5.35 -10.91
N GLY A 190 31.68 -5.76 -9.91
CA GLY A 190 32.22 -6.48 -8.76
C GLY A 190 32.37 -7.94 -9.16
N GLU A 191 33.61 -8.35 -9.38
CA GLU A 191 34.06 -9.69 -9.70
C GLU A 191 33.49 -10.76 -8.76
N ASN A 192 32.66 -11.67 -9.28
CA ASN A 192 32.65 -13.10 -8.97
C ASN A 192 31.51 -13.83 -9.70
N GLU A 193 31.65 -14.00 -11.02
CA GLU A 193 30.87 -15.00 -11.76
C GLU A 193 31.74 -16.23 -12.01
N GLN A 194 31.82 -17.10 -11.00
CA GLN A 194 31.90 -18.52 -11.31
C GLN A 194 30.52 -18.98 -11.79
N PRO A 195 30.41 -19.92 -12.73
CA PRO A 195 29.13 -20.48 -13.14
C PRO A 195 28.57 -21.26 -11.94
N ARG A 196 27.77 -20.60 -11.11
CA ARG A 196 27.15 -21.24 -9.95
C ARG A 196 26.07 -22.17 -10.47
N SER A 197 26.14 -23.41 -9.99
CA SER A 197 25.17 -24.47 -10.22
C SER A 197 23.74 -23.97 -10.03
N LEU A 198 22.80 -24.57 -10.76
CA LEU A 198 21.34 -24.30 -10.72
C LEU A 198 20.68 -24.60 -9.35
N ASP A 199 21.48 -24.78 -8.31
CA ASP A 199 21.12 -25.16 -6.94
C ASP A 199 21.29 -23.97 -5.96
N ASP A 200 21.45 -22.74 -6.44
CA ASP A 200 21.52 -21.57 -5.57
C ASP A 200 20.12 -21.29 -4.97
N ASP A 201 19.92 -21.86 -3.77
CA ASP A 201 18.79 -21.69 -2.85
C ASP A 201 18.42 -20.22 -2.57
N SER A 202 19.31 -19.29 -2.92
CA SER A 202 19.15 -17.84 -2.70
C SER A 202 18.01 -17.20 -3.49
N TYR A 203 17.46 -17.86 -4.52
CA TYR A 203 16.39 -17.30 -5.36
C TYR A 203 14.97 -17.80 -5.02
N PHE A 204 14.81 -18.60 -3.97
CA PHE A 204 13.53 -19.18 -3.61
C PHE A 204 12.59 -18.17 -2.97
N THR A 205 11.47 -17.90 -3.63
CA THR A 205 10.41 -17.00 -3.17
C THR A 205 9.04 -17.68 -3.24
N GLU A 206 8.11 -17.26 -2.40
CA GLU A 206 6.74 -17.81 -2.36
C GLU A 206 6.03 -17.67 -3.72
N THR A 207 6.19 -16.52 -4.36
CA THR A 207 5.66 -16.23 -5.69
C THR A 207 6.21 -17.20 -6.73
N LEU A 208 7.52 -17.51 -6.69
CA LEU A 208 8.15 -18.47 -7.58
C LEU A 208 7.56 -19.88 -7.38
N ALA A 209 7.39 -20.31 -6.12
CA ALA A 209 6.71 -21.56 -5.81
C ALA A 209 5.31 -21.60 -6.42
N HIS A 210 4.52 -20.53 -6.26
CA HIS A 210 3.17 -20.45 -6.80
C HIS A 210 3.13 -20.52 -8.33
N ILE A 211 4.09 -19.91 -9.01
CA ILE A 211 4.28 -20.04 -10.47
C ILE A 211 4.52 -21.51 -10.85
N TYR A 212 5.37 -22.24 -10.12
CA TYR A 212 5.62 -23.65 -10.39
C TYR A 212 4.38 -24.54 -10.16
N VAL A 213 3.52 -24.21 -9.19
CA VAL A 213 2.23 -24.89 -8.99
C VAL A 213 1.33 -24.68 -10.20
N LYS A 214 1.22 -23.45 -10.71
CA LYS A 214 0.45 -23.15 -11.93
C LYS A 214 0.98 -23.91 -13.15
N GLN A 215 2.30 -24.08 -13.23
CA GLN A 215 2.98 -24.85 -14.28
C GLN A 215 2.91 -26.38 -14.10
N LYS A 216 2.18 -26.89 -13.10
CA LYS A 216 2.08 -28.32 -12.73
C LYS A 216 3.41 -28.97 -12.36
N ARG A 217 4.44 -28.19 -12.03
CA ARG A 217 5.76 -28.67 -11.58
C ARG A 217 5.79 -28.74 -10.06
N TYR A 218 5.01 -29.65 -9.50
CA TYR A 218 4.77 -29.74 -8.06
C TYR A 218 6.02 -30.13 -7.25
N GLU A 219 6.92 -30.94 -7.81
CA GLU A 219 8.14 -31.38 -7.12
C GLU A 219 9.10 -30.21 -6.86
N LYS A 220 9.25 -29.32 -7.83
CA LYS A 220 10.08 -28.10 -7.68
C LYS A 220 9.42 -27.09 -6.74
N ALA A 221 8.09 -26.93 -6.83
CA ALA A 221 7.35 -26.10 -5.88
C ALA A 221 7.53 -26.60 -4.44
N LEU A 222 7.51 -27.92 -4.22
CA LEU A 222 7.72 -28.53 -2.90
C LEU A 222 9.13 -28.25 -2.37
N GLN A 223 10.16 -28.32 -3.21
CA GLN A 223 11.53 -27.97 -2.81
C GLN A 223 11.66 -26.51 -2.36
N ILE A 224 11.07 -25.59 -3.12
CA ILE A 224 11.05 -24.15 -2.80
C ILE A 224 10.37 -23.90 -1.45
N ILE A 225 9.18 -24.48 -1.24
CA ILE A 225 8.43 -24.29 0.01
C ILE A 225 9.18 -24.92 1.21
N LYS A 226 9.85 -26.07 1.02
CA LYS A 226 10.69 -26.68 2.07
C LYS A 226 11.91 -25.83 2.43
N ASN A 227 12.50 -25.15 1.46
CA ASN A 227 13.61 -24.23 1.73
C ASN A 227 13.11 -22.97 2.46
N LEU A 228 11.98 -22.39 2.01
CA LEU A 228 11.33 -21.27 2.69
C LEU A 228 10.92 -21.61 4.13
N TYR A 229 10.48 -22.84 4.37
CA TYR A 229 10.20 -23.35 5.72
C TYR A 229 11.42 -23.27 6.64
N LEU A 230 12.62 -23.58 6.13
CA LEU A 230 13.86 -23.51 6.89
C LEU A 230 14.27 -22.06 7.20
N ASN A 231 14.02 -21.15 6.25
CA ASN A 231 14.40 -19.74 6.37
C ASN A 231 13.41 -18.90 7.20
N TYR A 232 12.14 -19.29 7.27
CA TYR A 232 11.07 -18.52 7.93
C TYR A 232 10.25 -19.39 8.90
N PRO A 233 10.80 -19.75 10.07
CA PRO A 233 10.14 -20.65 11.02
C PRO A 233 8.86 -20.06 11.65
N GLU A 234 8.70 -18.74 11.66
CA GLU A 234 7.49 -18.06 12.18
C GLU A 234 6.22 -18.46 11.42
N LYS A 235 6.34 -18.82 10.13
CA LYS A 235 5.23 -19.22 9.26
C LYS A 235 5.10 -20.76 9.12
N ASN A 236 5.52 -21.51 10.14
CA ASN A 236 5.53 -22.99 10.11
C ASN A 236 4.14 -23.59 9.76
N ALA A 237 3.07 -23.13 10.41
CA ALA A 237 1.72 -23.66 10.17
C ALA A 237 1.28 -23.49 8.71
N TYR A 238 1.54 -22.31 8.13
CA TYR A 238 1.21 -22.00 6.74
C TYR A 238 1.96 -22.90 5.74
N PHE A 239 3.28 -23.01 5.90
CA PHE A 239 4.09 -23.85 5.01
C PHE A 239 3.75 -25.33 5.17
N ALA A 240 3.41 -25.80 6.37
CA ALA A 240 2.96 -27.17 6.60
C ALA A 240 1.68 -27.50 5.79
N ASP A 241 0.71 -26.58 5.77
CA ASP A 241 -0.49 -26.74 4.96
C ASP A 241 -0.20 -26.73 3.46
N GLN A 242 0.68 -25.83 2.98
CA GLN A 242 1.12 -25.80 1.59
C GLN A 242 1.85 -27.08 1.17
N ILE A 243 2.73 -27.62 2.02
CA ILE A 243 3.44 -28.88 1.77
C ILE A 243 2.42 -30.03 1.69
N ARG A 244 1.48 -30.13 2.63
CA ARG A 244 0.42 -31.14 2.62
C ARG A 244 -0.43 -31.07 1.35
N PHE A 245 -0.75 -29.85 0.90
CA PHE A 245 -1.48 -29.61 -0.34
C PHE A 245 -0.69 -30.09 -1.56
N LEU A 246 0.59 -29.72 -1.66
CA LEU A 246 1.47 -30.12 -2.76
C LEU A 246 1.69 -31.64 -2.80
N GLU A 247 1.86 -32.29 -1.66
CA GLU A 247 1.98 -33.75 -1.57
C GLU A 247 0.72 -34.44 -2.10
N LYS A 248 -0.47 -33.96 -1.72
CA LYS A 248 -1.74 -34.46 -2.26
C LYS A 248 -1.84 -34.28 -3.78
N LEU A 249 -1.42 -33.13 -4.30
CA LEU A 249 -1.40 -32.88 -5.74
C LEU A 249 -0.43 -33.83 -6.47
N ILE A 250 0.78 -34.03 -5.93
CA ILE A 250 1.76 -34.97 -6.49
C ILE A 250 1.18 -36.38 -6.54
N ILE A 251 0.55 -36.85 -5.45
CA ILE A 251 -0.08 -38.18 -5.40
C ILE A 251 -1.20 -38.30 -6.44
N ASN A 252 -2.05 -37.28 -6.58
CA ASN A 252 -3.13 -37.29 -7.57
C ASN A 252 -2.59 -37.30 -9.01
N THR A 253 -1.55 -36.52 -9.30
CA THR A 253 -0.97 -36.45 -10.66
C THR A 253 -0.16 -37.66 -11.08
N LYS A 254 0.34 -38.46 -10.13
CA LYS A 254 1.08 -39.71 -10.38
C LYS A 254 0.15 -40.93 -10.47
N LYS A 255 -1.14 -40.76 -10.22
CA LYS A 255 -2.16 -41.81 -10.22
C LYS A 255 -2.94 -41.79 -11.53
#